data_AF-A0A975STI2-F1
#
_entry.id   AF-A0A975STI2-F1
#
_cell.length_a   1.000
_cell.length_b   1.000
_cell.length_c   1.000
_cell.angle_alpha   90.00
_cell.angle_beta   90.00
_cell.angle_gamma   90.00
#
_symmetry.space_group_name_H-M   'P 1'
#
loop_
_entity.id
_entity.type
_entity.pdbx_description
1 polymer ?
#
loop_
_entity_poly.entity_id
_entity_poly.type
_entity_poly.pdbx_seq_one_letter_code
_entity_poly.pdbx_strand_id
1 'polypeptide(L)'
;MTEAANDPTLTPEERLEALRSVASTETFPEWAPESNNHIHTCYSFSPYTPAGAALNARRAGLRVVGSVDHDSIAAAAEMSAATRMLGMGSVTGFECRAFFDPEGPLGSRKLNNPDSAGIAYMTVQGVPAQARQAVAQWLAPKRAARLERTLAMAAALNEILEGVGVAPFDPQTDMVDRSQYANGGGITERHLLAATADALIAGFGRGPALVSGLAGMGLTVPPALEGVLSDPDNPHLMYDLLGLLKAEYLDRVYIQPTVECPTTEEVVDFADQVGAIATYAYLGDVSASPTGDKRAEKFEDEFLDELFAACADRGLRAVTYMPPRNTPEQLRRVHELAQKFGMLEISGVDINQPRQKFNCPELRRPEFADLNEATWALVAHEALSSVDPSLHLLGQGRPTPQVLAARIADYAPIGRCYADGASVEELAATAPRA
;
A
#
# COMPACT_ATOMS: atom_id res chain seq x y z
N MET A 1 9.72 -1.99 24.96
CA MET A 1 9.98 -3.19 24.11
C MET A 1 9.02 -3.25 22.92
N THR A 2 7.70 -3.15 23.13
CA THR A 2 6.71 -3.06 22.02
C THR A 2 6.92 -1.86 21.09
N GLU A 3 7.28 -0.71 21.66
CA GLU A 3 7.56 0.51 20.89
C GLU A 3 8.80 0.36 20.01
N ALA A 4 9.83 -0.38 20.45
CA ALA A 4 11.08 -0.52 19.71
C ALA A 4 10.90 -1.29 18.40
N ALA A 5 10.05 -2.32 18.36
CA ALA A 5 9.75 -3.02 17.10
C ALA A 5 9.06 -2.10 16.08
N ASN A 6 8.42 -1.02 16.53
CA ASN A 6 7.75 -0.02 15.70
C ASN A 6 8.48 1.33 15.64
N ASP A 7 9.75 1.39 16.05
CA ASP A 7 10.52 2.63 16.08
C ASP A 7 11.29 2.82 14.75
N PRO A 8 10.92 3.82 13.91
CA PRO A 8 11.56 4.04 12.62
C PRO A 8 12.97 4.64 12.75
N THR A 9 13.41 5.06 13.94
CA THR A 9 14.76 5.58 14.18
C THR A 9 15.81 4.47 14.38
N LEU A 10 15.35 3.25 14.70
CA LEU A 10 16.20 2.07 14.85
C LEU A 10 16.55 1.45 13.49
N THR A 11 17.57 0.61 13.46
CA THR A 11 17.88 -0.23 12.30
C THR A 11 16.87 -1.39 12.16
N PRO A 12 16.70 -1.97 10.96
CA PRO A 12 15.89 -3.17 10.79
C PRO A 12 16.30 -4.32 11.73
N GLU A 13 17.61 -4.51 11.95
CA GLU A 13 18.15 -5.54 12.84
C GLU A 13 17.73 -5.34 14.29
N GLU A 14 17.81 -4.10 14.81
CA GLU A 14 17.37 -3.76 16.16
C GLU A 14 15.86 -3.95 16.34
N ARG A 15 15.06 -3.59 15.33
CA ARG A 15 13.61 -3.83 15.34
C ARG A 15 13.26 -5.30 15.35
N LEU A 16 13.97 -6.13 14.57
CA LEU A 16 13.77 -7.57 14.54
C LEU A 16 14.20 -8.24 15.86
N GLU A 17 15.24 -7.74 16.53
CA GLU A 17 15.63 -8.20 17.86
C GLU A 17 14.57 -7.84 18.92
N ALA A 18 14.05 -6.61 18.88
CA ALA A 18 12.94 -6.21 19.72
C ALA A 18 11.68 -7.06 19.47
N LEU A 19 11.38 -7.36 18.20
CA LEU A 19 10.28 -8.25 17.83
C LEU A 19 10.47 -9.66 18.39
N ARG A 20 11.68 -10.23 18.31
CA ARG A 20 12.00 -11.56 18.86
C ARG A 20 11.72 -11.63 20.35
N SER A 21 12.13 -10.59 21.09
CA SER A 21 11.87 -10.48 22.52
C SER A 21 10.37 -10.48 22.83
N VAL A 22 9.58 -9.68 22.08
CA VAL A 22 8.12 -9.64 22.23
C VAL A 22 7.48 -10.99 21.87
N ALA A 23 7.83 -11.57 20.73
CA ALA A 23 7.27 -12.84 20.26
C ALA A 23 7.50 -14.02 21.22
N SER A 24 8.60 -13.99 21.99
CA SER A 24 8.91 -15.02 22.99
C SER A 24 8.10 -14.94 24.28
N THR A 25 7.45 -13.80 24.57
CA THR A 25 6.79 -13.53 25.85
C THR A 25 5.30 -13.23 25.72
N GLU A 26 4.88 -12.70 24.56
CA GLU A 26 3.48 -12.35 24.33
C GLU A 26 2.65 -13.57 23.93
N THR A 27 1.44 -13.66 24.47
CA THR A 27 0.43 -14.63 24.00
C THR A 27 -0.43 -13.97 22.96
N PHE A 28 -0.49 -14.55 21.77
CA PHE A 28 -1.25 -14.02 20.66
C PHE A 28 -2.59 -14.75 20.47
N PRO A 29 -3.61 -14.11 19.85
CA PRO A 29 -4.87 -14.78 19.56
C PRO A 29 -4.73 -15.91 18.54
N GLU A 30 -5.78 -16.72 18.44
CA GLU A 30 -5.95 -17.71 17.38
C GLU A 30 -5.96 -17.05 16.00
N TRP A 31 -5.59 -17.84 14.98
CA TRP A 31 -5.56 -17.38 13.61
C TRP A 31 -6.96 -17.15 13.07
N ALA A 32 -7.17 -15.99 12.45
CA ALA A 32 -8.31 -15.71 11.60
C ALA A 32 -7.98 -16.10 10.14
N PRO A 33 -8.98 -16.49 9.33
CA PRO A 33 -8.77 -16.88 7.93
C PRO A 33 -8.43 -15.70 7.00
N GLU A 34 -8.67 -14.47 7.46
CA GLU A 34 -8.43 -13.23 6.72
C GLU A 34 -6.93 -12.89 6.57
N SER A 35 -6.62 -12.15 5.52
CA SER A 35 -5.29 -11.67 5.17
C SER A 35 -5.28 -10.16 4.92
N ASN A 36 -4.07 -9.56 4.87
CA ASN A 36 -3.93 -8.16 4.49
C ASN A 36 -2.61 -7.93 3.74
N ASN A 37 -2.62 -8.02 2.41
CA ASN A 37 -1.42 -7.90 1.58
C ASN A 37 -1.08 -6.46 1.18
N HIS A 38 -1.90 -5.48 1.56
CA HIS A 38 -1.70 -4.06 1.21
C HIS A 38 -1.52 -3.22 2.48
N ILE A 39 -0.30 -3.20 2.99
CA ILE A 39 0.10 -2.34 4.12
C ILE A 39 1.24 -1.44 3.67
N HIS A 40 1.15 -0.16 4.01
CA HIS A 40 2.25 0.78 3.91
C HIS A 40 3.02 0.83 5.23
N THR A 41 4.31 1.12 5.13
CA THR A 41 5.24 1.25 6.25
C THR A 41 5.91 2.63 6.24
N CYS A 42 6.84 2.87 7.16
CA CYS A 42 7.68 4.07 7.21
C CYS A 42 8.57 4.24 5.97
N TYR A 43 8.69 3.24 5.10
CA TYR A 43 9.39 3.36 3.81
C TYR A 43 8.52 3.93 2.68
N SER A 44 7.25 4.22 2.96
CA SER A 44 6.49 5.24 2.27
C SER A 44 5.83 6.11 3.32
N PHE A 45 4.52 6.05 3.54
CA PHE A 45 3.88 6.83 4.60
C PHE A 45 2.95 5.97 5.46
N SER A 46 3.34 5.75 6.71
CA SER A 46 2.57 4.97 7.69
C SER A 46 3.17 5.17 9.09
N PRO A 47 2.37 5.04 10.17
CA PRO A 47 2.91 5.02 11.54
C PRO A 47 3.64 3.71 11.88
N TYR A 48 3.71 2.76 10.95
CA TYR A 48 4.24 1.43 11.19
C TYR A 48 5.58 1.19 10.50
N THR A 49 6.53 0.59 11.21
CA THR A 49 7.69 -0.07 10.58
C THR A 49 7.26 -1.43 10.05
N PRO A 50 8.04 -2.12 9.20
CA PRO A 50 7.69 -3.46 8.74
C PRO A 50 7.53 -4.48 9.89
N ALA A 51 8.46 -4.49 10.87
CA ALA A 51 8.36 -5.36 12.04
C ALA A 51 7.15 -5.00 12.92
N GLY A 52 6.87 -3.70 13.11
CA GLY A 52 5.72 -3.24 13.88
C GLY A 52 4.38 -3.54 13.20
N ALA A 53 4.30 -3.44 11.88
CA ALA A 53 3.13 -3.84 11.10
C ALA A 53 2.86 -5.35 11.23
N ALA A 54 3.89 -6.19 11.09
CA ALA A 54 3.78 -7.64 11.26
C ALA A 54 3.31 -8.01 12.68
N LEU A 55 3.85 -7.36 13.72
CA LEU A 55 3.43 -7.57 15.09
C LEU A 55 1.96 -7.18 15.34
N ASN A 56 1.53 -6.02 14.83
CA ASN A 56 0.14 -5.59 14.97
C ASN A 56 -0.82 -6.51 14.22
N ALA A 57 -0.43 -7.02 13.06
CA ALA A 57 -1.18 -8.03 12.33
C ALA A 57 -1.27 -9.36 13.10
N ARG A 58 -0.18 -9.82 13.71
CA ARG A 58 -0.18 -11.01 14.56
C ARG A 58 -1.13 -10.86 15.74
N ARG A 59 -1.15 -9.69 16.38
CA ARG A 59 -2.08 -9.31 17.45
C ARG A 59 -3.53 -9.20 17.00
N ALA A 60 -3.76 -8.89 15.72
CA ALA A 60 -5.06 -8.93 15.09
C ALA A 60 -5.50 -10.35 14.70
N GLY A 61 -4.63 -11.36 14.82
CA GLY A 61 -4.91 -12.75 14.45
C GLY A 61 -4.72 -13.05 12.96
N LEU A 62 -4.13 -12.14 12.18
CA LEU A 62 -3.84 -12.37 10.76
C LEU A 62 -2.71 -13.37 10.60
N ARG A 63 -2.81 -14.27 9.62
CA ARG A 63 -1.75 -15.24 9.32
C ARG A 63 -0.94 -14.91 8.06
N VAL A 64 -1.44 -14.00 7.22
CA VAL A 64 -0.72 -13.47 6.05
C VAL A 64 -0.80 -11.96 6.03
N VAL A 65 0.33 -11.31 5.80
CA VAL A 65 0.41 -9.86 5.58
C VAL A 65 1.36 -9.51 4.45
N GLY A 66 1.25 -8.29 3.94
CA GLY A 66 2.14 -7.83 2.89
C GLY A 66 2.47 -6.35 2.97
N SER A 67 3.61 -5.97 2.39
CA SER A 67 4.05 -4.58 2.29
C SER A 67 4.13 -4.15 0.83
N VAL A 68 3.54 -3.02 0.49
CA VAL A 68 3.52 -2.42 -0.85
C VAL A 68 3.72 -0.91 -0.75
N ASP A 69 4.90 -0.52 -0.26
CA ASP A 69 5.23 0.89 -0.09
C ASP A 69 5.27 1.66 -1.43
N HIS A 70 4.84 2.92 -1.40
CA HIS A 70 4.89 3.76 -2.59
C HIS A 70 6.34 3.98 -3.05
N ASP A 71 6.61 3.64 -4.30
CA ASP A 71 7.89 3.76 -5.00
C ASP A 71 9.07 3.16 -4.22
N SER A 72 8.83 2.17 -3.34
CA SER A 72 9.85 1.57 -2.47
C SER A 72 9.62 0.07 -2.24
N ILE A 73 10.71 -0.69 -2.25
CA ILE A 73 10.76 -2.10 -1.85
C ILE A 73 11.51 -2.31 -0.53
N ALA A 74 11.93 -1.23 0.14
CA ALA A 74 12.84 -1.28 1.29
C ALA A 74 12.26 -2.04 2.49
N ALA A 75 10.94 -2.09 2.64
CA ALA A 75 10.25 -2.85 3.67
C ALA A 75 10.37 -4.37 3.53
N ALA A 76 10.59 -4.88 2.31
CA ALA A 76 10.38 -6.29 1.98
C ALA A 76 11.20 -7.26 2.82
N ALA A 77 12.50 -6.98 3.01
CA ALA A 77 13.38 -7.87 3.77
C ALA A 77 12.99 -7.95 5.25
N GLU A 78 12.71 -6.81 5.87
CA GLU A 78 12.30 -6.74 7.27
C GLU A 78 10.91 -7.36 7.48
N MET A 79 9.95 -7.09 6.57
CA MET A 79 8.61 -7.69 6.60
C MET A 79 8.68 -9.22 6.52
N SER A 80 9.41 -9.79 5.55
CA SER A 80 9.57 -11.24 5.43
C SER A 80 10.24 -11.87 6.65
N ALA A 81 11.25 -11.22 7.22
CA ALA A 81 11.92 -11.74 8.41
C ALA A 81 10.99 -11.70 9.64
N ALA A 82 10.24 -10.61 9.81
CA ALA A 82 9.29 -10.43 10.89
C ALA A 82 8.14 -11.44 10.83
N THR A 83 7.53 -11.65 9.65
CA THR A 83 6.44 -12.63 9.48
C THR A 83 6.92 -14.05 9.72
N ARG A 84 8.11 -14.43 9.21
CA ARG A 84 8.71 -15.74 9.46
C ARG A 84 8.93 -16.00 10.94
N MET A 85 9.37 -14.98 11.69
CA MET A 85 9.55 -15.07 13.15
C MET A 85 8.22 -15.28 13.89
N LEU A 86 7.12 -14.76 13.34
CA LEU A 86 5.78 -14.82 13.95
C LEU A 86 4.92 -16.00 13.44
N GLY A 87 5.46 -16.88 12.58
CA GLY A 87 4.72 -18.00 11.98
C GLY A 87 3.67 -17.55 10.95
N MET A 88 3.94 -16.48 10.23
CA MET A 88 3.06 -15.86 9.25
C MET A 88 3.64 -15.94 7.82
N GLY A 89 2.76 -15.91 6.82
CA GLY A 89 3.14 -15.68 5.43
C GLY A 89 3.38 -14.19 5.15
N SER A 90 4.29 -13.88 4.21
CA SER A 90 4.44 -12.53 3.66
C SER A 90 4.23 -12.50 2.16
N VAL A 91 3.62 -11.42 1.67
CA VAL A 91 3.67 -11.01 0.27
C VAL A 91 4.26 -9.60 0.20
N THR A 92 5.43 -9.43 -0.40
CA THR A 92 6.13 -8.15 -0.46
C THR A 92 6.20 -7.63 -1.89
N GLY A 93 6.21 -6.30 -2.00
CA GLY A 93 6.11 -5.61 -3.26
C GLY A 93 6.26 -4.12 -3.10
N PHE A 94 5.83 -3.40 -4.13
CA PHE A 94 5.79 -1.94 -4.13
C PHE A 94 4.53 -1.47 -4.85
N GLU A 95 4.12 -0.24 -4.56
CA GLU A 95 3.08 0.46 -5.30
C GLU A 95 3.70 1.62 -6.07
N CYS A 96 3.39 1.80 -7.34
CA CYS A 96 3.87 2.94 -8.13
C CYS A 96 2.73 3.57 -8.92
N ARG A 97 2.94 4.81 -9.35
CA ARG A 97 2.01 5.49 -10.27
C ARG A 97 2.50 5.27 -11.69
N ALA A 98 1.59 4.91 -12.60
CA ALA A 98 1.91 4.72 -14.01
C ALA A 98 0.93 5.49 -14.90
N PHE A 99 1.41 6.02 -16.02
CA PHE A 99 0.53 6.46 -17.11
C PHE A 99 -0.17 5.24 -17.68
N PHE A 100 -1.49 5.17 -17.46
CA PHE A 100 -2.21 3.92 -17.68
C PHE A 100 -2.33 3.59 -19.17
N ASP A 101 -2.74 4.60 -19.94
CA ASP A 101 -3.06 4.50 -21.35
C ASP A 101 -2.75 5.83 -22.07
N PRO A 102 -1.47 6.25 -22.14
CA PRO A 102 -1.11 7.61 -22.56
C PRO A 102 -1.61 7.98 -23.97
N GLU A 103 -1.76 7.00 -24.87
CA GLU A 103 -2.15 7.20 -26.27
C GLU A 103 -3.60 6.74 -26.57
N GLY A 104 -4.33 6.24 -25.59
CA GLY A 104 -5.64 5.64 -25.78
C GLY A 104 -6.77 6.30 -24.98
N PRO A 105 -8.00 5.74 -25.06
CA PRO A 105 -9.20 6.37 -24.53
C PRO A 105 -9.21 6.52 -22.99
N LEU A 106 -8.40 5.74 -22.28
CA LEU A 106 -8.33 5.78 -20.82
C LEU A 106 -7.27 6.77 -20.30
N GLY A 107 -6.42 7.32 -21.18
CA GLY A 107 -5.35 8.28 -20.83
C GLY A 107 -5.84 9.62 -20.30
N SER A 108 -7.13 9.92 -20.40
CA SER A 108 -7.73 11.14 -19.84
C SER A 108 -8.87 10.84 -18.85
N ARG A 109 -9.06 9.58 -18.46
CA ARG A 109 -10.11 9.17 -17.51
C ARG A 109 -9.59 9.24 -16.07
N LYS A 110 -10.49 9.44 -15.13
CA LYS A 110 -10.19 9.33 -13.71
C LYS A 110 -10.22 7.86 -13.32
N LEU A 111 -9.05 7.31 -13.02
CA LEU A 111 -8.84 5.92 -12.59
C LEU A 111 -8.76 5.88 -11.05
N ASN A 112 -8.11 4.87 -10.47
CA ASN A 112 -7.88 4.79 -9.02
C ASN A 112 -6.99 5.92 -8.43
N ASN A 113 -6.44 6.83 -9.23
CA ASN A 113 -5.72 8.00 -8.74
C ASN A 113 -6.68 9.21 -8.61
N PRO A 114 -6.96 9.71 -7.39
CA PRO A 114 -7.86 10.83 -7.20
C PRO A 114 -7.28 12.16 -7.71
N ASP A 115 -5.96 12.28 -7.73
CA ASP A 115 -5.23 13.55 -7.90
C ASP A 115 -4.83 13.79 -9.37
N SER A 116 -4.82 12.74 -10.22
CA SER A 116 -4.37 12.81 -11.61
C SER A 116 -5.18 11.90 -12.54
N ALA A 117 -5.87 12.49 -13.52
CA ALA A 117 -6.48 11.72 -14.61
C ALA A 117 -5.40 11.05 -15.49
N GLY A 118 -5.71 9.88 -16.05
CA GLY A 118 -4.81 9.11 -16.92
C GLY A 118 -3.70 8.35 -16.20
N ILE A 119 -3.55 8.55 -14.90
CA ILE A 119 -2.55 7.87 -14.07
C ILE A 119 -3.25 6.84 -13.19
N ALA A 120 -2.70 5.63 -13.13
CA ALA A 120 -3.14 4.58 -12.22
C ALA A 120 -2.12 4.33 -11.12
N TYR A 121 -2.59 4.03 -9.91
CA TYR A 121 -1.82 3.27 -8.93
C TYR A 121 -1.78 1.80 -9.36
N MET A 122 -0.58 1.25 -9.41
CA MET A 122 -0.33 -0.15 -9.71
C MET A 122 0.51 -0.75 -8.59
N THR A 123 0.20 -1.98 -8.21
CA THR A 123 1.06 -2.74 -7.31
C THR A 123 1.85 -3.77 -8.10
N VAL A 124 3.08 -4.04 -7.67
CA VAL A 124 3.88 -5.18 -8.12
C VAL A 124 4.15 -6.03 -6.90
N GLN A 125 3.56 -7.22 -6.85
CA GLN A 125 3.51 -8.05 -5.64
C GLN A 125 4.20 -9.40 -5.85
N GLY A 126 4.63 -10.02 -4.75
CA GLY A 126 5.30 -11.31 -4.75
C GLY A 126 6.75 -11.24 -5.23
N VAL A 127 7.44 -10.12 -4.96
CA VAL A 127 8.80 -9.87 -5.46
C VAL A 127 9.80 -10.87 -4.88
N PRO A 128 10.46 -11.72 -5.70
CA PRO A 128 11.45 -12.68 -5.24
C PRO A 128 12.61 -12.00 -4.49
N ALA A 129 13.13 -12.66 -3.45
CA ALA A 129 14.12 -12.06 -2.54
C ALA A 129 15.39 -11.58 -3.25
N GLN A 130 15.88 -12.34 -4.23
CA GLN A 130 17.05 -12.02 -5.05
C GLN A 130 16.83 -10.84 -6.00
N ALA A 131 15.58 -10.49 -6.29
CA ALA A 131 15.24 -9.42 -7.22
C ALA A 131 15.08 -8.04 -6.55
N ARG A 132 14.99 -7.99 -5.21
CA ARG A 132 14.75 -6.75 -4.44
C ARG A 132 15.76 -5.65 -4.77
N GLN A 133 17.03 -5.98 -5.00
CA GLN A 133 18.04 -4.98 -5.39
C GLN A 133 17.76 -4.38 -6.77
N ALA A 134 17.38 -5.19 -7.75
CA ALA A 134 17.02 -4.71 -9.09
C ALA A 134 15.78 -3.81 -9.04
N VAL A 135 14.78 -4.18 -8.22
CA VAL A 135 13.60 -3.34 -7.95
C VAL A 135 13.99 -2.00 -7.35
N ALA A 136 14.84 -1.99 -6.32
CA ALA A 136 15.30 -0.74 -5.70
C ALA A 136 16.03 0.17 -6.72
N GLN A 137 16.84 -0.40 -7.61
CA GLN A 137 17.53 0.34 -8.67
C GLN A 137 16.55 0.91 -9.71
N TRP A 138 15.54 0.15 -10.12
CA TRP A 138 14.53 0.59 -11.09
C TRP A 138 13.61 1.69 -10.54
N LEU A 139 13.36 1.68 -9.22
CA LEU A 139 12.57 2.70 -8.52
C LEU A 139 13.37 3.97 -8.21
N ALA A 140 14.70 3.87 -8.05
CA ALA A 140 15.55 5.01 -7.67
C ALA A 140 15.36 6.29 -8.54
N PRO A 141 15.38 6.25 -9.88
CA PRO A 141 15.15 7.46 -10.68
C PRO A 141 13.74 8.04 -10.52
N LYS A 142 12.73 7.19 -10.30
CA LYS A 142 11.34 7.62 -10.06
C LYS A 142 11.21 8.33 -8.71
N ARG A 143 11.84 7.77 -7.66
CA ARG A 143 11.95 8.41 -6.34
C ARG A 143 12.67 9.75 -6.40
N ALA A 144 13.72 9.89 -7.22
CA ALA A 144 14.43 11.16 -7.40
C ALA A 144 13.55 12.23 -8.04
N ALA A 145 12.87 11.89 -9.14
CA ALA A 145 11.91 12.78 -9.79
C ALA A 145 10.74 13.18 -8.87
N ARG A 146 10.23 12.23 -8.07
CA ARG A 146 9.19 12.51 -7.07
C ARG A 146 9.67 13.48 -6.01
N LEU A 147 10.89 13.30 -5.51
CA LEU A 147 11.49 14.20 -4.53
C LEU A 147 11.61 15.63 -5.07
N GLU A 148 12.12 15.81 -6.30
CA GLU A 148 12.22 17.13 -6.93
C GLU A 148 10.85 17.83 -7.00
N ARG A 149 9.82 17.10 -7.45
CA ARG A 149 8.45 17.61 -7.51
C ARG A 149 7.91 17.95 -6.12
N THR A 150 8.11 17.08 -5.13
CA THR A 150 7.64 17.31 -3.76
C THR A 150 8.36 18.49 -3.08
N LEU A 151 9.66 18.70 -3.35
CA LEU A 151 10.39 19.88 -2.86
C LEU A 151 9.84 21.18 -3.44
N ALA A 152 9.43 21.20 -4.71
CA ALA A 152 8.77 22.36 -5.30
C ALA A 152 7.42 22.65 -4.63
N MET A 153 6.61 21.61 -4.34
CA MET A 153 5.37 21.77 -3.58
C MET A 153 5.62 22.22 -2.13
N ALA A 154 6.71 21.77 -1.51
CA ALA A 154 7.14 22.19 -0.17
C ALA A 154 7.48 23.68 -0.11
N ALA A 155 8.19 24.20 -1.12
CA ALA A 155 8.47 25.63 -1.22
C ALA A 155 7.16 26.45 -1.27
N ALA A 156 6.20 26.05 -2.10
CA ALA A 156 4.90 26.72 -2.20
C ALA A 156 4.10 26.66 -0.90
N LEU A 157 4.14 25.54 -0.17
CA LEU A 157 3.48 25.44 1.14
C LEU A 157 4.15 26.29 2.22
N ASN A 158 5.47 26.38 2.21
CA ASN A 158 6.20 27.24 3.14
C ASN A 158 5.86 28.73 2.92
N GLU A 159 5.70 29.19 1.67
CA GLU A 159 5.21 30.55 1.39
C GLU A 159 3.80 30.78 1.97
N ILE A 160 2.92 29.77 1.90
CA ILE A 160 1.58 29.84 2.48
C ILE A 160 1.65 29.92 4.02
N LEU A 161 2.49 29.11 4.66
CA LEU A 161 2.68 29.12 6.11
C LEU A 161 3.16 30.49 6.60
N GLU A 162 4.18 31.04 5.95
CA GLU A 162 4.71 32.38 6.26
C GLU A 162 3.64 33.47 6.08
N GLY A 163 2.84 33.37 5.01
CA GLY A 163 1.75 34.31 4.72
C GLY A 163 0.67 34.35 5.80
N VAL A 164 0.54 33.30 6.62
CA VAL A 164 -0.40 33.23 7.75
C VAL A 164 0.29 33.35 9.11
N GLY A 165 1.57 33.75 9.13
CA GLY A 165 2.34 33.97 10.35
C GLY A 165 2.80 32.70 11.06
N VAL A 166 2.80 31.57 10.36
CA VAL A 166 3.32 30.28 10.85
C VAL A 166 4.75 30.10 10.32
N ALA A 167 5.65 29.64 11.17
CA ALA A 167 7.03 29.37 10.74
C ALA A 167 7.05 28.24 9.68
N PRO A 168 7.88 28.36 8.63
CA PRO A 168 8.03 27.29 7.64
C PRO A 168 8.65 26.04 8.28
N PHE A 169 8.35 24.86 7.72
CA PHE A 169 9.02 23.62 8.08
C PHE A 169 10.31 23.44 7.27
N ASP A 170 11.26 22.64 7.77
CA ASP A 170 12.46 22.26 7.03
C ASP A 170 12.16 21.02 6.16
N PRO A 171 12.19 21.14 4.82
CA PRO A 171 11.89 20.01 3.94
C PRO A 171 12.80 18.80 4.16
N GLN A 172 14.06 18.99 4.58
CA GLN A 172 14.96 17.87 4.81
C GLN A 172 14.55 17.07 6.04
N THR A 173 14.46 17.72 7.20
CA THR A 173 14.22 17.02 8.47
C THR A 173 12.77 16.60 8.66
N ASP A 174 11.83 17.46 8.27
CA ASP A 174 10.42 17.28 8.64
C ASP A 174 9.67 16.40 7.63
N MET A 175 10.21 16.27 6.40
CA MET A 175 9.60 15.57 5.28
C MET A 175 10.50 14.48 4.66
N VAL A 176 11.70 14.80 4.18
CA VAL A 176 12.57 13.83 3.48
C VAL A 176 13.06 12.73 4.42
N ASP A 177 13.60 13.09 5.59
CA ASP A 177 14.10 12.12 6.57
C ASP A 177 12.97 11.22 7.10
N ARG A 178 11.77 11.80 7.31
CA ARG A 178 10.56 11.06 7.70
C ARG A 178 10.22 9.93 6.73
N SER A 179 10.45 10.14 5.43
CA SER A 179 10.17 9.14 4.38
C SER A 179 11.20 8.01 4.30
N GLN A 180 12.21 8.00 5.17
CA GLN A 180 13.31 7.05 5.13
C GLN A 180 14.04 7.08 3.77
N TYR A 181 14.10 8.24 3.11
CA TYR A 181 14.60 8.37 1.73
C TYR A 181 16.02 7.84 1.56
N ALA A 182 16.90 8.18 2.52
CA ALA A 182 18.29 7.72 2.59
C ALA A 182 18.39 6.18 2.72
N ASN A 183 17.37 5.54 3.28
CA ASN A 183 17.26 4.10 3.49
C ASN A 183 16.39 3.41 2.43
N GLY A 184 16.18 4.05 1.27
CA GLY A 184 15.44 3.46 0.16
C GLY A 184 13.93 3.74 0.16
N GLY A 185 13.41 4.50 1.14
CA GLY A 185 12.00 4.87 1.20
C GLY A 185 11.55 5.86 0.11
N GLY A 186 10.26 5.86 -0.19
CA GLY A 186 9.61 6.73 -1.16
C GLY A 186 8.93 7.93 -0.50
N ILE A 187 9.12 9.10 -1.08
CA ILE A 187 8.46 10.32 -0.63
C ILE A 187 7.06 10.43 -1.25
N THR A 188 6.12 11.03 -0.53
CA THR A 188 4.73 11.19 -0.97
C THR A 188 4.18 12.52 -0.50
N GLU A 189 3.06 12.93 -1.09
CA GLU A 189 2.29 14.11 -0.68
C GLU A 189 1.88 14.03 0.80
N ARG A 190 1.74 12.83 1.36
CA ARG A 190 1.44 12.66 2.79
C ARG A 190 2.59 13.14 3.68
N HIS A 191 3.85 12.99 3.27
CA HIS A 191 4.98 13.53 4.04
C HIS A 191 4.97 15.05 4.06
N LEU A 192 4.71 15.66 2.90
CA LEU A 192 4.57 17.10 2.75
C LEU A 192 3.46 17.64 3.65
N LEU A 193 2.29 16.99 3.62
CA LEU A 193 1.15 17.39 4.43
C LEU A 193 1.35 17.08 5.92
N ALA A 194 2.13 16.06 6.29
CA ALA A 194 2.51 15.80 7.67
C ALA A 194 3.41 16.91 8.23
N ALA A 195 4.45 17.31 7.48
CA ALA A 195 5.32 18.42 7.85
C ALA A 195 4.53 19.74 7.97
N THR A 196 3.61 19.97 7.03
CA THR A 196 2.70 21.13 7.09
C THR A 196 1.78 21.06 8.32
N ALA A 197 1.20 19.88 8.62
CA ALA A 197 0.36 19.70 9.79
C ALA A 197 1.12 19.96 11.09
N ASP A 198 2.35 19.45 11.22
CA ASP A 198 3.21 19.69 12.38
C ASP A 198 3.53 21.18 12.54
N ALA A 199 3.86 21.89 11.46
CA ALA A 199 4.10 23.33 11.48
C ALA A 199 2.86 24.13 11.91
N LEU A 200 1.67 23.79 11.40
CA LEU A 200 0.41 24.43 11.79
C LEU A 200 0.05 24.17 13.25
N ILE A 201 0.25 22.94 13.74
CA ILE A 201 0.05 22.59 15.14
C ILE A 201 1.00 23.39 16.04
N ALA A 202 2.27 23.55 15.64
CA ALA A 202 3.25 24.33 16.37
C ALA A 202 2.93 25.85 16.33
N GLY A 203 2.49 26.36 15.19
CA GLY A 203 2.25 27.79 14.96
C GLY A 203 0.95 28.30 15.60
N PHE A 204 -0.16 27.58 15.43
CA PHE A 204 -1.46 27.97 16.01
C PHE A 204 -1.67 27.42 17.42
N GLY A 205 -0.96 26.36 17.80
CA GLY A 205 -1.15 25.65 19.04
C GLY A 205 -2.28 24.62 18.97
N ARG A 206 -2.26 23.65 19.88
CA ARG A 206 -3.26 22.58 19.98
C ARG A 206 -4.59 23.12 20.54
N GLY A 207 -5.66 22.39 20.30
CA GLY A 207 -6.99 22.70 20.85
C GLY A 207 -7.82 23.63 19.95
N PRO A 208 -8.79 24.37 20.49
CA PRO A 208 -9.66 25.28 19.70
C PRO A 208 -8.91 26.36 18.90
N ALA A 209 -7.69 26.70 19.33
CA ALA A 209 -6.81 27.63 18.63
C ALA A 209 -6.41 27.12 17.23
N LEU A 210 -6.13 25.82 17.10
CA LEU A 210 -5.83 25.18 15.82
C LEU A 210 -6.98 25.37 14.83
N VAL A 211 -8.19 25.01 15.24
CA VAL A 211 -9.40 25.13 14.40
C VAL A 211 -9.64 26.57 13.96
N SER A 212 -9.45 27.53 14.88
CA SER A 212 -9.57 28.97 14.59
C SER A 212 -8.52 29.44 13.57
N GLY A 213 -7.27 28.98 13.71
CA GLY A 213 -6.20 29.28 12.76
C GLY A 213 -6.46 28.70 11.37
N LEU A 214 -6.92 27.45 11.30
CA LEU A 214 -7.29 26.78 10.04
C LEU A 214 -8.44 27.53 9.32
N ALA A 215 -9.45 27.98 10.07
CA ALA A 215 -10.52 28.81 9.51
C ALA A 215 -9.98 30.15 8.94
N GLY A 216 -9.00 30.76 9.63
CA GLY A 216 -8.29 31.95 9.15
C GLY A 216 -7.51 31.73 7.85
N MET A 217 -7.03 30.50 7.60
CA MET A 217 -6.41 30.07 6.35
C MET A 217 -7.41 29.77 5.22
N GLY A 218 -8.71 29.87 5.50
CA GLY A 218 -9.79 29.54 4.57
C GLY A 218 -10.12 28.05 4.49
N LEU A 219 -9.63 27.22 5.41
CA LEU A 219 -10.06 25.82 5.48
C LEU A 219 -11.45 25.71 6.11
N THR A 220 -12.30 24.89 5.50
CA THR A 220 -13.57 24.48 6.10
C THR A 220 -13.35 23.20 6.88
N VAL A 221 -13.41 23.26 8.20
CA VAL A 221 -13.35 22.07 9.06
C VAL A 221 -14.73 21.42 9.10
N PRO A 222 -14.90 20.17 8.63
CA PRO A 222 -16.17 19.46 8.73
C PRO A 222 -16.60 19.30 10.21
N PRO A 223 -17.90 19.39 10.54
CA PRO A 223 -18.38 19.25 11.92
C PRO A 223 -17.93 17.95 12.61
N ALA A 224 -17.77 16.86 11.84
CA ALA A 224 -17.29 15.59 12.35
C ALA A 224 -15.83 15.62 12.83
N LEU A 225 -14.99 16.52 12.29
CA LEU A 225 -13.58 16.66 12.63
C LEU A 225 -13.31 17.74 13.66
N GLU A 226 -14.26 18.65 13.93
CA GLU A 226 -14.06 19.77 14.85
C GLU A 226 -13.67 19.29 16.25
N GLY A 227 -14.37 18.30 16.80
CA GLY A 227 -14.03 17.71 18.10
C GLY A 227 -12.67 17.02 18.12
N VAL A 228 -12.29 16.35 17.03
CA VAL A 228 -11.01 15.63 16.91
C VAL A 228 -9.82 16.59 16.79
N LEU A 229 -9.97 17.67 16.04
CA LEU A 229 -8.92 18.67 15.82
C LEU A 229 -8.80 19.68 16.97
N SER A 230 -9.88 19.92 17.72
CA SER A 230 -9.91 20.81 18.89
C SER A 230 -9.59 20.11 20.22
N ASP A 231 -9.35 18.80 20.21
CA ASP A 231 -8.91 18.05 21.38
C ASP A 231 -7.40 18.24 21.63
N PRO A 232 -7.00 18.89 22.75
CA PRO A 232 -5.59 19.10 23.06
C PRO A 232 -4.83 17.80 23.31
N ASP A 233 -5.51 16.74 23.75
CA ASP A 233 -4.91 15.47 24.15
C ASP A 233 -4.88 14.42 23.03
N ASN A 234 -5.38 14.76 21.83
CA ASN A 234 -5.46 13.82 20.71
C ASN A 234 -4.05 13.35 20.25
N PRO A 235 -3.70 12.06 20.44
CA PRO A 235 -2.38 11.54 20.07
C PRO A 235 -2.20 11.38 18.56
N HIS A 236 -3.27 11.48 17.77
CA HIS A 236 -3.27 11.31 16.31
C HIS A 236 -3.50 12.61 15.54
N LEU A 237 -3.41 13.76 16.24
CA LEU A 237 -3.74 15.07 15.69
C LEU A 237 -3.05 15.39 14.36
N MET A 238 -1.77 15.03 14.20
CA MET A 238 -1.05 15.23 12.93
C MET A 238 -1.69 14.45 11.77
N TYR A 239 -2.05 13.19 11.98
CA TYR A 239 -2.70 12.36 10.96
C TYR A 239 -4.11 12.85 10.63
N ASP A 240 -4.86 13.26 11.65
CA ASP A 240 -6.21 13.79 11.48
C ASP A 240 -6.18 15.12 10.68
N LEU A 241 -5.24 16.02 11.02
CA LEU A 241 -5.04 17.28 10.29
C LEU A 241 -4.53 17.05 8.86
N LEU A 242 -3.57 16.15 8.66
CA LEU A 242 -3.11 15.76 7.32
C LEU A 242 -4.27 15.32 6.44
N GLY A 243 -5.19 14.52 6.97
CA GLY A 243 -6.39 14.07 6.25
C GLY A 243 -7.23 15.24 5.74
N LEU A 244 -7.46 16.24 6.61
CA LEU A 244 -8.15 17.48 6.23
C LEU A 244 -7.38 18.27 5.16
N LEU A 245 -6.07 18.45 5.33
CA LEU A 245 -5.23 19.17 4.38
C LEU A 245 -5.23 18.49 3.00
N LYS A 246 -5.22 17.15 2.95
CA LYS A 246 -5.30 16.40 1.70
C LYS A 246 -6.62 16.67 0.97
N ALA A 247 -7.74 16.72 1.70
CA ALA A 247 -9.07 16.88 1.12
C ALA A 247 -9.39 18.32 0.67
N GLU A 248 -8.90 19.33 1.40
CA GLU A 248 -9.33 20.72 1.22
C GLU A 248 -8.22 21.66 0.73
N TYR A 249 -6.95 21.22 0.73
CA TYR A 249 -5.83 22.15 0.59
C TYR A 249 -4.74 21.72 -0.41
N LEU A 250 -4.56 20.41 -0.64
CA LEU A 250 -3.51 19.89 -1.52
C LEU A 250 -3.57 20.50 -2.93
N ASP A 251 -4.77 20.67 -3.50
CA ASP A 251 -4.99 21.22 -4.85
C ASP A 251 -4.35 22.60 -5.07
N ARG A 252 -4.10 23.37 -4.01
CA ARG A 252 -3.49 24.71 -4.11
C ARG A 252 -2.02 24.67 -4.52
N VAL A 253 -1.34 23.55 -4.28
CA VAL A 253 0.09 23.39 -4.51
C VAL A 253 0.42 22.14 -5.32
N TYR A 254 -0.56 21.31 -5.66
CA TYR A 254 -0.34 20.04 -6.33
C TYR A 254 0.28 20.25 -7.72
N ILE A 255 1.46 19.68 -7.92
CA ILE A 255 2.12 19.61 -9.23
C ILE A 255 1.85 18.24 -9.82
N GLN A 256 1.34 18.20 -11.06
CA GLN A 256 1.02 16.95 -11.75
C GLN A 256 2.29 16.10 -12.00
N PRO A 257 2.20 14.77 -11.84
CA PRO A 257 3.30 13.84 -12.13
C PRO A 257 3.76 13.91 -13.59
N THR A 258 5.06 13.69 -13.82
CA THR A 258 5.64 13.62 -15.17
C THR A 258 6.60 12.43 -15.27
N VAL A 259 7.91 12.70 -15.32
CA VAL A 259 8.98 11.70 -15.53
C VAL A 259 9.14 10.69 -14.38
N GLU A 260 8.46 10.91 -13.26
CA GLU A 260 8.39 9.94 -12.15
C GLU A 260 7.48 8.73 -12.45
N CYS A 261 6.60 8.83 -13.44
CA CYS A 261 5.62 7.79 -13.78
C CYS A 261 6.07 7.00 -15.03
N PRO A 262 6.36 5.69 -14.93
CA PRO A 262 6.46 4.81 -16.09
C PRO A 262 5.10 4.62 -16.77
N THR A 263 5.06 3.95 -17.93
CA THR A 263 3.80 3.44 -18.51
C THR A 263 3.39 2.12 -17.86
N THR A 264 2.12 1.72 -18.01
CA THR A 264 1.64 0.40 -17.56
C THR A 264 2.49 -0.74 -18.11
N GLU A 265 2.82 -0.70 -19.41
CA GLU A 265 3.60 -1.73 -20.09
C GLU A 265 5.02 -1.81 -19.52
N GLU A 266 5.67 -0.67 -19.23
CA GLU A 266 6.99 -0.66 -18.59
C GLU A 266 6.94 -1.28 -17.18
N VAL A 267 5.84 -1.11 -16.44
CA VAL A 267 5.63 -1.76 -15.13
C VAL A 267 5.44 -3.27 -15.30
N VAL A 268 4.64 -3.70 -16.28
CA VAL A 268 4.38 -5.12 -16.57
C VAL A 268 5.65 -5.83 -17.03
N ASP A 269 6.37 -5.27 -18.00
CA ASP A 269 7.63 -5.81 -18.51
C ASP A 269 8.67 -5.93 -17.40
N PHE A 270 8.77 -4.90 -16.54
CA PHE A 270 9.68 -4.95 -15.40
C PHE A 270 9.28 -6.02 -14.38
N ALA A 271 7.99 -6.12 -14.04
CA ALA A 271 7.49 -7.14 -13.11
C ALA A 271 7.78 -8.56 -13.62
N ASP A 272 7.51 -8.82 -14.90
CA ASP A 272 7.80 -10.10 -15.54
C ASP A 272 9.31 -10.39 -15.54
N GLN A 273 10.16 -9.39 -15.79
CA GLN A 273 11.62 -9.52 -15.75
C GLN A 273 12.13 -9.94 -14.36
N VAL A 274 11.54 -9.41 -13.29
CA VAL A 274 11.96 -9.70 -11.90
C VAL A 274 11.22 -10.90 -11.29
N GLY A 275 10.31 -11.53 -12.04
CA GLY A 275 9.50 -12.66 -11.57
C GLY A 275 8.45 -12.28 -10.53
N ALA A 276 7.95 -11.04 -10.58
CA ALA A 276 6.87 -10.53 -9.75
C ALA A 276 5.59 -10.34 -10.57
N ILE A 277 4.49 -9.97 -9.90
CA ILE A 277 3.16 -9.85 -10.53
C ILE A 277 2.69 -8.39 -10.53
N ALA A 278 2.70 -7.76 -11.71
CA ALA A 278 2.06 -6.46 -11.92
C ALA A 278 0.54 -6.57 -11.82
N THR A 279 -0.06 -5.64 -11.07
CA THR A 279 -1.43 -5.72 -10.58
C THR A 279 -2.09 -4.35 -10.64
N TYR A 280 -3.28 -4.27 -11.26
CA TYR A 280 -4.11 -3.06 -11.19
C TYR A 280 -4.79 -2.95 -9.82
N ALA A 281 -4.73 -1.79 -9.17
CA ALA A 281 -5.32 -1.57 -7.85
C ALA A 281 -6.72 -0.94 -7.95
N TYR A 282 -7.77 -1.76 -8.12
CA TYR A 282 -9.13 -1.25 -8.22
C TYR A 282 -9.55 -0.48 -6.96
N LEU A 283 -10.03 0.75 -7.16
CA LEU A 283 -10.55 1.60 -6.09
C LEU A 283 -12.08 1.55 -6.02
N GLY A 284 -12.76 1.80 -7.15
CA GLY A 284 -14.21 1.82 -7.27
C GLY A 284 -14.85 3.13 -6.81
N ASP A 285 -16.06 3.42 -7.31
CA ASP A 285 -16.80 4.64 -6.98
C ASP A 285 -17.11 4.73 -5.48
N VAL A 286 -17.02 5.95 -4.95
CA VAL A 286 -17.41 6.28 -3.57
C VAL A 286 -18.74 7.02 -3.64
N SER A 287 -19.85 6.37 -3.27
CA SER A 287 -21.18 7.00 -3.28
C SER A 287 -21.50 7.73 -1.98
N ALA A 288 -21.01 7.22 -0.84
CA ALA A 288 -20.90 7.87 0.47
C ALA A 288 -19.96 7.03 1.35
N SER A 289 -19.00 7.64 2.05
CA SER A 289 -18.16 6.89 3.00
C SER A 289 -19.01 6.33 4.14
N PRO A 290 -18.91 5.04 4.50
CA PRO A 290 -19.51 4.50 5.73
C PRO A 290 -19.08 5.24 7.00
N THR A 291 -17.97 5.98 6.96
CA THR A 291 -17.45 6.80 8.08
C THR A 291 -17.86 8.28 8.01
N GLY A 292 -18.48 8.74 6.91
CA GLY A 292 -18.92 10.14 6.74
C GLY A 292 -17.87 11.13 6.23
N ASP A 293 -16.64 10.69 5.97
CA ASP A 293 -15.50 11.61 5.78
C ASP A 293 -15.05 11.82 4.31
N LYS A 294 -15.64 11.14 3.32
CA LYS A 294 -15.25 11.26 1.91
C LYS A 294 -16.38 11.81 1.04
N ARG A 295 -16.04 12.76 0.18
CA ARG A 295 -16.94 13.27 -0.87
C ARG A 295 -17.32 12.13 -1.82
N ALA A 296 -18.55 12.15 -2.31
CA ALA A 296 -18.94 11.22 -3.36
C ALA A 296 -18.07 11.48 -4.60
N GLU A 297 -17.48 10.43 -5.14
CA GLU A 297 -16.47 10.54 -6.19
C GLU A 297 -16.55 9.35 -7.13
N LYS A 298 -16.50 9.64 -8.43
CA LYS A 298 -16.51 8.63 -9.48
C LYS A 298 -15.10 8.30 -9.93
N PHE A 299 -14.88 7.02 -10.14
CA PHE A 299 -13.65 6.40 -10.61
C PHE A 299 -13.99 5.41 -11.73
N GLU A 300 -13.74 4.11 -11.54
CA GLU A 300 -13.71 3.14 -12.63
C GLU A 300 -15.04 2.49 -12.99
N ASP A 301 -16.05 2.55 -12.11
CA ASP A 301 -17.21 1.64 -12.15
C ASP A 301 -18.01 1.72 -13.46
N GLU A 302 -18.11 2.91 -14.06
CA GLU A 302 -18.89 3.13 -15.28
C GLU A 302 -18.23 2.57 -16.55
N PHE A 303 -16.93 2.27 -16.51
CA PHE A 303 -16.15 1.76 -17.64
C PHE A 303 -15.34 0.49 -17.30
N LEU A 304 -15.73 -0.25 -16.26
CA LEU A 304 -15.01 -1.44 -15.78
C LEU A 304 -14.74 -2.51 -16.86
N ASP A 305 -15.68 -2.78 -17.79
CA ASP A 305 -15.44 -3.74 -18.88
C ASP A 305 -14.33 -3.29 -19.83
N GLU A 306 -14.33 -1.99 -20.18
CA GLU A 306 -13.30 -1.38 -21.03
C GLU A 306 -11.95 -1.39 -20.30
N LEU A 307 -11.95 -1.04 -19.01
CA LEU A 307 -10.75 -1.05 -18.18
C LEU A 307 -10.14 -2.45 -18.06
N PHE A 308 -10.93 -3.49 -17.79
CA PHE A 308 -10.39 -4.85 -17.67
C PHE A 308 -9.88 -5.39 -19.01
N ALA A 309 -10.52 -5.05 -20.13
CA ALA A 309 -10.00 -5.37 -21.45
C ALA A 309 -8.66 -4.65 -21.69
N ALA A 310 -8.58 -3.35 -21.36
CA ALA A 310 -7.38 -2.55 -21.47
C ALA A 310 -6.23 -3.06 -20.58
N CYS A 311 -6.53 -3.45 -19.34
CA CYS A 311 -5.58 -4.13 -18.44
C CYS A 311 -5.07 -5.42 -19.10
N ALA A 312 -5.98 -6.21 -19.68
CA ALA A 312 -5.62 -7.48 -20.27
C ALA A 312 -4.70 -7.33 -21.48
N ASP A 313 -4.99 -6.37 -22.37
CA ASP A 313 -4.22 -6.04 -23.56
C ASP A 313 -2.81 -5.53 -23.22
N ARG A 314 -2.66 -4.86 -22.07
CA ARG A 314 -1.38 -4.37 -21.53
C ARG A 314 -0.60 -5.41 -20.74
N GLY A 315 -1.08 -6.65 -20.69
CA GLY A 315 -0.38 -7.76 -20.05
C GLY A 315 -0.63 -7.91 -18.54
N LEU A 316 -1.54 -7.14 -17.94
CA LEU A 316 -1.88 -7.30 -16.51
C LEU A 316 -2.63 -8.61 -16.29
N ARG A 317 -2.10 -9.43 -15.38
CA ARG A 317 -2.64 -10.77 -15.04
C ARG A 317 -3.16 -10.85 -13.61
N ALA A 318 -3.29 -9.71 -12.93
CA ALA A 318 -3.81 -9.63 -11.58
C ALA A 318 -4.55 -8.31 -11.33
N VAL A 319 -5.49 -8.37 -10.40
CA VAL A 319 -6.21 -7.20 -9.85
C VAL A 319 -6.18 -7.28 -8.33
N THR A 320 -5.98 -6.14 -7.68
CA THR A 320 -6.11 -5.99 -6.23
C THR A 320 -7.20 -5.01 -5.88
N TYR A 321 -7.89 -5.26 -4.77
CA TYR A 321 -8.98 -4.43 -4.28
C TYR A 321 -9.12 -4.55 -2.76
N MET A 322 -9.96 -3.70 -2.18
CA MET A 322 -10.05 -3.49 -0.73
C MET A 322 -11.48 -3.77 -0.24
N PRO A 323 -11.82 -5.01 0.14
CA PRO A 323 -13.18 -5.37 0.55
C PRO A 323 -13.87 -4.42 1.53
N PRO A 324 -13.20 -3.83 2.55
CA PRO A 324 -13.84 -2.88 3.45
C PRO A 324 -14.27 -1.55 2.80
N ARG A 325 -13.75 -1.24 1.60
CA ARG A 325 -14.01 0.00 0.86
C ARG A 325 -14.96 -0.19 -0.31
N ASN A 326 -15.33 -1.42 -0.64
CA ASN A 326 -16.13 -1.74 -1.81
C ASN A 326 -17.50 -2.31 -1.42
N THR A 327 -18.54 -1.94 -2.17
CA THR A 327 -19.87 -2.52 -1.98
C THR A 327 -19.91 -3.99 -2.40
N PRO A 328 -20.87 -4.79 -1.90
CA PRO A 328 -21.05 -6.16 -2.38
C PRO A 328 -21.22 -6.26 -3.91
N GLU A 329 -21.87 -5.28 -4.53
CA GLU A 329 -22.07 -5.23 -5.98
C GLU A 329 -20.76 -4.98 -6.72
N GLN A 330 -19.92 -4.05 -6.23
CA GLN A 330 -18.59 -3.79 -6.76
C GLN A 330 -17.71 -5.04 -6.66
N LEU A 331 -17.68 -5.68 -5.49
CA LEU A 331 -16.88 -6.90 -5.26
C LEU A 331 -17.31 -8.05 -6.19
N ARG A 332 -18.61 -8.29 -6.33
CA ARG A 332 -19.12 -9.28 -7.29
C ARG A 332 -18.71 -8.94 -8.72
N ARG A 333 -18.79 -7.66 -9.10
CA ARG A 333 -18.46 -7.21 -10.45
C ARG A 333 -16.98 -7.42 -10.79
N VAL A 334 -16.09 -7.03 -9.87
CA VAL A 334 -14.64 -7.22 -10.00
C VAL A 334 -14.30 -8.71 -10.08
N HIS A 335 -14.90 -9.53 -9.23
CA HIS A 335 -14.71 -10.98 -9.25
C HIS A 335 -15.12 -11.61 -10.60
N GLU A 336 -16.29 -11.27 -11.13
CA GLU A 336 -16.76 -11.74 -12.45
C GLU A 336 -15.80 -11.35 -13.58
N LEU A 337 -15.26 -10.13 -13.55
CA LEU A 337 -14.32 -9.66 -14.55
C LEU A 337 -12.94 -10.33 -14.39
N ALA A 338 -12.44 -10.49 -13.17
CA ALA A 338 -11.20 -11.19 -12.90
C ALA A 338 -11.25 -12.64 -13.42
N GLN A 339 -12.35 -13.36 -13.16
CA GLN A 339 -12.59 -14.69 -13.69
C GLN A 339 -12.69 -14.69 -15.22
N LYS A 340 -13.41 -13.73 -15.82
CA LYS A 340 -13.51 -13.63 -17.30
C LYS A 340 -12.16 -13.42 -17.98
N PHE A 341 -11.27 -12.63 -17.38
CA PHE A 341 -9.97 -12.27 -17.94
C PHE A 341 -8.80 -13.11 -17.41
N GLY A 342 -9.07 -14.13 -16.58
CA GLY A 342 -8.03 -14.99 -16.00
C GLY A 342 -7.02 -14.21 -15.14
N MET A 343 -7.51 -13.30 -14.31
CA MET A 343 -6.68 -12.47 -13.43
C MET A 343 -6.66 -13.03 -12.01
N LEU A 344 -5.46 -13.08 -11.41
CA LEU A 344 -5.29 -13.36 -9.99
C LEU A 344 -5.91 -12.23 -9.16
N GLU A 345 -6.75 -12.59 -8.22
CA GLU A 345 -7.36 -11.65 -7.28
C GLU A 345 -6.50 -11.55 -6.01
N ILE A 346 -6.24 -10.32 -5.55
CA ILE A 346 -5.42 -10.05 -4.36
C ILE A 346 -6.17 -9.06 -3.45
N SER A 347 -6.22 -9.33 -2.15
CA SER A 347 -6.85 -8.43 -1.18
C SER A 347 -5.89 -7.73 -0.23
N GLY A 348 -6.21 -6.48 0.12
CA GLY A 348 -5.57 -5.75 1.22
C GLY A 348 -6.45 -4.59 1.70
N VAL A 349 -6.02 -3.88 2.75
CA VAL A 349 -6.83 -2.82 3.40
C VAL A 349 -6.28 -1.40 3.14
N ASP A 350 -5.05 -1.30 2.64
CA ASP A 350 -4.31 -0.03 2.49
C ASP A 350 -4.20 0.69 3.84
N ILE A 351 -3.46 0.03 4.74
CA ILE A 351 -3.15 0.54 6.09
C ILE A 351 -2.02 1.57 5.98
N ASN A 352 -2.31 2.82 6.34
CA ASN A 352 -1.35 3.93 6.35
C ASN A 352 -1.62 4.97 7.48
N GLN A 353 -2.58 4.71 8.36
CA GLN A 353 -2.99 5.60 9.46
C GLN A 353 -3.19 4.84 10.78
N PRO A 354 -2.97 5.50 11.94
CA PRO A 354 -2.96 4.83 13.24
C PRO A 354 -4.34 4.34 13.71
N ARG A 355 -5.43 4.90 13.17
CA ARG A 355 -6.81 4.52 13.53
C ARG A 355 -7.35 3.35 12.69
N GLN A 356 -6.64 2.93 11.64
CA GLN A 356 -7.09 1.83 10.80
C GLN A 356 -6.89 0.48 11.51
N LYS A 357 -7.85 -0.42 11.34
CA LYS A 357 -7.78 -1.79 11.88
C LYS A 357 -7.08 -2.69 10.87
N PHE A 358 -6.22 -3.58 11.35
CA PHE A 358 -5.55 -4.57 10.51
C PHE A 358 -6.51 -5.66 10.02
N ASN A 359 -7.53 -6.02 10.82
CA ASN A 359 -8.53 -7.02 10.47
C ASN A 359 -9.36 -6.61 9.23
N CYS A 360 -9.76 -7.61 8.45
CA CYS A 360 -10.64 -7.47 7.30
C CYS A 360 -11.78 -8.50 7.40
N PRO A 361 -12.76 -8.29 8.31
CA PRO A 361 -13.81 -9.28 8.59
C PRO A 361 -14.64 -9.66 7.35
N GLU A 362 -14.67 -8.81 6.33
CA GLU A 362 -15.27 -9.07 5.02
C GLU A 362 -14.69 -10.35 4.40
N LEU A 363 -13.37 -10.58 4.51
CA LEU A 363 -12.69 -11.78 3.98
C LEU A 363 -13.03 -13.08 4.71
N ARG A 364 -13.79 -13.01 5.81
CA ARG A 364 -14.29 -14.20 6.52
C ARG A 364 -15.57 -14.75 5.89
N ARG A 365 -16.19 -14.00 4.98
CA ARG A 365 -17.42 -14.43 4.30
C ARG A 365 -17.09 -15.60 3.34
N PRO A 366 -17.92 -16.65 3.29
CA PRO A 366 -17.63 -17.85 2.48
C PRO A 366 -17.33 -17.59 1.00
N GLU A 367 -17.96 -16.58 0.41
CA GLU A 367 -17.75 -16.16 -0.98
C GLU A 367 -16.35 -15.60 -1.28
N PHE A 368 -15.56 -15.26 -0.25
CA PHE A 368 -14.17 -14.83 -0.41
C PHE A 368 -13.17 -15.91 0.04
N ALA A 369 -13.60 -17.15 0.24
CA ALA A 369 -12.70 -18.25 0.57
C ALA A 369 -11.59 -18.42 -0.49
N ASP A 370 -11.94 -18.33 -1.77
CA ASP A 370 -10.99 -18.46 -2.89
C ASP A 370 -9.94 -17.33 -2.89
N LEU A 371 -10.31 -16.14 -2.40
CA LEU A 371 -9.39 -15.00 -2.27
C LEU A 371 -8.34 -15.24 -1.17
N ASN A 372 -8.73 -15.94 -0.09
CA ASN A 372 -7.79 -16.38 0.93
C ASN A 372 -6.86 -17.48 0.39
N GLU A 373 -7.36 -18.42 -0.43
CA GLU A 373 -6.50 -19.41 -1.11
C GLU A 373 -5.52 -18.74 -2.08
N ALA A 374 -5.98 -17.78 -2.89
CA ALA A 374 -5.15 -16.99 -3.80
C ALA A 374 -4.02 -16.27 -3.05
N THR A 375 -4.32 -15.74 -1.86
CA THR A 375 -3.32 -15.12 -0.99
C THR A 375 -2.24 -16.12 -0.55
N TRP A 376 -2.62 -17.33 -0.14
CA TRP A 376 -1.64 -18.37 0.20
C TRP A 376 -0.82 -18.82 -1.00
N ALA A 377 -1.43 -18.90 -2.18
CA ALA A 377 -0.72 -19.18 -3.41
C ALA A 377 0.31 -18.09 -3.74
N LEU A 378 0.01 -16.83 -3.44
CA LEU A 378 0.93 -15.71 -3.62
C LEU A 378 2.10 -15.72 -2.61
N VAL A 379 1.87 -16.17 -1.36
CA VAL A 379 2.95 -16.45 -0.39
C VAL A 379 3.89 -17.52 -0.94
N ALA A 380 3.33 -18.61 -1.48
CA ALA A 380 4.12 -19.66 -2.11
C ALA A 380 4.89 -19.14 -3.33
N HIS A 381 4.26 -18.34 -4.18
CA HIS A 381 4.87 -17.74 -5.35
C HIS A 381 6.17 -16.99 -5.01
N GLU A 382 6.11 -16.06 -4.06
CA GLU A 382 7.27 -15.26 -3.68
C GLU A 382 8.40 -16.14 -3.12
N ALA A 383 8.06 -17.10 -2.25
CA ALA A 383 9.02 -18.01 -1.66
C ALA A 383 9.68 -18.91 -2.74
N LEU A 384 8.88 -19.59 -3.54
CA LEU A 384 9.33 -20.57 -4.53
C LEU A 384 10.11 -19.91 -5.68
N SER A 385 9.63 -18.77 -6.18
CA SER A 385 10.31 -18.03 -7.26
C SER A 385 11.63 -17.42 -6.79
N SER A 386 11.85 -17.35 -5.47
CA SER A 386 13.15 -17.00 -4.91
C SER A 386 14.21 -18.10 -5.05
N VAL A 387 13.78 -19.35 -5.27
CA VAL A 387 14.64 -20.52 -5.45
C VAL A 387 14.73 -20.92 -6.92
N ASP A 388 13.59 -21.01 -7.61
CA ASP A 388 13.52 -21.42 -9.01
C ASP A 388 12.50 -20.54 -9.75
N PRO A 389 12.93 -19.65 -10.66
CA PRO A 389 12.04 -18.78 -11.43
C PRO A 389 10.97 -19.50 -12.25
N SER A 390 11.14 -20.80 -12.55
CA SER A 390 10.11 -21.59 -13.24
C SER A 390 8.90 -21.94 -12.37
N LEU A 391 8.97 -21.70 -11.06
CA LEU A 391 7.87 -21.85 -10.09
C LEU A 391 7.02 -20.57 -9.95
N HIS A 392 7.04 -19.71 -10.97
CA HIS A 392 6.18 -18.55 -11.04
C HIS A 392 4.69 -18.98 -11.08
N LEU A 393 3.87 -18.48 -10.16
CA LEU A 393 2.47 -18.89 -10.00
C LEU A 393 1.67 -18.74 -11.29
N LEU A 394 1.80 -17.61 -11.98
CA LEU A 394 1.07 -17.37 -13.23
C LEU A 394 1.72 -18.01 -14.46
N GLY A 395 2.92 -18.60 -14.31
CA GLY A 395 3.69 -19.14 -15.42
C GLY A 395 4.00 -18.11 -16.51
N GLN A 396 4.18 -18.61 -17.74
CA GLN A 396 4.41 -17.82 -18.94
C GLN A 396 3.07 -17.46 -19.60
N GLY A 397 2.88 -16.17 -19.92
CA GLY A 397 1.64 -15.68 -20.52
C GLY A 397 0.43 -15.65 -19.58
N ARG A 398 -0.76 -15.44 -20.14
CA ARG A 398 -2.01 -15.36 -19.37
C ARG A 398 -2.61 -16.75 -19.16
N PRO A 399 -2.77 -17.24 -17.91
CA PRO A 399 -3.43 -18.52 -17.66
C PRO A 399 -4.92 -18.43 -17.99
N THR A 400 -5.51 -19.55 -18.42
CA THR A 400 -6.98 -19.65 -18.44
C THR A 400 -7.51 -19.66 -17.00
N PRO A 401 -8.78 -19.29 -16.77
CA PRO A 401 -9.34 -19.31 -15.42
C PRO A 401 -9.23 -20.68 -14.74
N GLN A 402 -9.41 -21.77 -15.49
CA GLN A 402 -9.28 -23.13 -14.96
C GLN A 402 -7.83 -23.47 -14.57
N VAL A 403 -6.85 -23.05 -15.37
CA VAL A 403 -5.44 -23.25 -15.06
C VAL A 403 -5.03 -22.42 -13.84
N LEU A 404 -5.48 -21.15 -13.76
CA LEU A 404 -5.22 -20.29 -12.62
C LEU A 404 -5.79 -20.88 -11.33
N ALA A 405 -7.05 -21.32 -11.35
CA ALA A 405 -7.70 -21.95 -10.19
C ALA A 405 -6.96 -23.23 -9.74
N ALA A 406 -6.56 -24.09 -10.67
CA ALA A 406 -5.77 -25.29 -10.36
C ALA A 406 -4.43 -24.94 -9.71
N ARG A 407 -3.71 -23.95 -10.23
CA ARG A 407 -2.45 -23.51 -9.65
C ARG A 407 -2.60 -22.88 -8.27
N ILE A 408 -3.66 -22.10 -8.05
CA ILE A 408 -3.97 -21.58 -6.71
C ILE A 408 -4.17 -22.73 -5.73
N ALA A 409 -4.96 -23.76 -6.10
CA ALA A 409 -5.20 -24.93 -5.27
C ALA A 409 -3.91 -25.72 -4.97
N ASP A 410 -2.98 -25.79 -5.91
CA ASP A 410 -1.68 -26.44 -5.74
C ASP A 410 -0.72 -25.63 -4.85
N TYR A 411 -0.69 -24.30 -5.01
CA TYR A 411 0.27 -23.43 -4.34
C TYR A 411 -0.18 -23.03 -2.92
N ALA A 412 -1.49 -22.92 -2.66
CA ALA A 412 -1.98 -22.49 -1.36
C ALA A 412 -1.53 -23.38 -0.17
N PRO A 413 -1.55 -24.73 -0.26
CA PRO A 413 -0.98 -25.58 0.77
C PRO A 413 0.52 -25.34 0.99
N ILE A 414 1.27 -25.10 -0.08
CA ILE A 414 2.72 -24.82 -0.01
C ILE A 414 2.97 -23.52 0.75
N GLY A 415 2.17 -22.48 0.50
CA GLY A 415 2.30 -21.20 1.20
C GLY A 415 2.08 -21.33 2.71
N ARG A 416 1.12 -22.19 3.13
CA ARG A 416 0.90 -22.49 4.56
C ARG A 416 2.06 -23.26 5.15
N CYS A 417 2.56 -24.30 4.48
CA CYS A 417 3.73 -25.06 4.93
C CYS A 417 4.96 -24.17 5.08
N TYR A 418 5.16 -23.23 4.15
CA TYR A 418 6.21 -22.23 4.24
C TYR A 418 6.05 -21.36 5.50
N ALA A 419 4.85 -20.82 5.76
CA ALA A 419 4.57 -20.05 6.98
C ALA A 419 4.74 -20.88 8.27
N ASP A 420 4.49 -22.19 8.22
CA ASP A 420 4.70 -23.14 9.32
C ASP A 420 6.16 -23.54 9.54
N GLY A 421 7.08 -22.97 8.76
CA GLY A 421 8.52 -23.11 8.99
C GLY A 421 9.24 -24.10 8.08
N ALA A 422 8.54 -24.70 7.10
CA ALA A 422 9.19 -25.59 6.13
C ALA A 422 10.30 -24.88 5.32
N SER A 423 11.31 -25.65 4.91
CA SER A 423 12.38 -25.19 4.02
C SER A 423 11.82 -24.90 2.64
N VAL A 424 12.18 -23.74 2.09
CA VAL A 424 11.73 -23.35 0.75
C VAL A 424 12.35 -24.23 -0.34
N GLU A 425 13.55 -24.74 -0.12
CA GLU A 425 14.25 -25.66 -1.02
C GLU A 425 13.52 -27.01 -1.10
N GLU A 426 13.07 -27.55 0.04
CA GLU A 426 12.28 -28.79 0.09
C GLU A 426 10.93 -28.61 -0.59
N LEU A 427 10.24 -27.49 -0.32
CA LEU A 427 8.97 -27.16 -0.97
C LEU A 427 9.14 -27.04 -2.49
N ALA A 428 10.18 -26.33 -2.95
CA ALA A 428 10.48 -26.12 -4.36
C ALA A 428 10.80 -27.43 -5.11
N ALA A 429 11.40 -28.41 -4.45
CA ALA A 429 11.69 -29.72 -5.06
C ALA A 429 10.42 -30.51 -5.40
N THR A 430 9.33 -30.28 -4.67
CA THR A 430 8.05 -30.99 -4.85
C THR A 430 6.95 -30.13 -5.49
N ALA A 431 7.18 -28.83 -5.64
CA ALA A 431 6.20 -27.89 -6.17
C ALA A 431 5.87 -28.19 -7.64
N PRO A 432 4.60 -28.05 -8.06
CA PRO A 432 4.23 -28.22 -9.45
C PRO A 432 4.84 -27.11 -10.31
N ARG A 433 5.49 -27.54 -11.40
CA ARG A 433 6.11 -26.65 -12.39
C ARG A 433 5.09 -26.24 -13.45
N ALA A 434 5.31 -25.04 -13.96
CA ALA A 434 4.45 -24.38 -14.92
C ALA A 434 4.37 -25.08 -16.27
#